data_AF-A0A101VQH0-F1
#
_entry.id   AF-A0A101VQH0-F1
#
_cell.length_a   1.000
_cell.length_b   1.000
_cell.length_c   1.000
_cell.angle_alpha   90.00
_cell.angle_beta   90.00
_cell.angle_gamma   90.00
#
_symmetry.space_group_name_H-M   'P 1'
#
loop_
_entity.id
_entity.type
_entity.pdbx_description
1 polymer ?
#
loop_
_entity_poly.entity_id
_entity_poly.type
_entity_poly.pdbx_seq_one_letter_code
_entity_poly.pdbx_strand_id
1 'polypeptide(L)'
;MKVLVNKYTHVVIDIREVAEFVENGISVGDCIYAGDYIELHDVADIPTGVKPQKSCYKTDVGFYDNLNYVPPESEEIITLKQRVADLELQISQLLTQGGTT
;
A
#
# COMPACT_ATOMS: atom_id res chain seq x y z
N MET A 1 -6.04 -17.00 -11.87
CA MET A 1 -5.94 -15.65 -11.29
C MET A 1 -4.48 -15.25 -11.24
N LYS A 2 -4.16 -13.98 -11.53
CA LYS A 2 -2.80 -13.43 -11.45
C LYS A 2 -2.63 -12.71 -10.12
N VAL A 3 -1.58 -13.05 -9.39
CA VAL A 3 -1.25 -12.46 -8.09
C VAL A 3 0.13 -11.82 -8.18
N LEU A 4 0.19 -10.57 -7.77
CA LEU A 4 1.41 -9.80 -7.80
C LEU A 4 1.97 -9.62 -6.43
N VAL A 5 3.25 -9.91 -6.31
CA VAL A 5 3.90 -10.12 -5.03
C VAL A 5 5.23 -9.36 -5.03
N ASN A 6 5.53 -8.68 -3.94
CA ASN A 6 6.87 -8.14 -3.74
C ASN A 6 7.84 -9.31 -3.48
N LYS A 7 8.87 -9.46 -4.30
CA LYS A 7 9.88 -10.53 -4.22
C LYS A 7 10.56 -10.67 -2.85
N TYR A 8 10.77 -9.55 -2.16
CA TYR A 8 11.53 -9.51 -0.92
C TYR A 8 10.65 -9.62 0.32
N THR A 9 9.49 -8.96 0.31
CA THR A 9 8.58 -8.94 1.46
C THR A 9 7.46 -9.96 1.35
N HIS A 10 7.27 -10.53 0.15
CA HIS A 10 6.18 -11.45 -0.21
C HIS A 10 4.79 -10.87 -0.07
N VAL A 11 4.67 -9.54 0.10
CA VAL A 11 3.38 -8.85 0.23
C VAL A 11 2.66 -8.86 -1.11
N VAL A 12 1.38 -9.23 -1.10
CA VAL A 12 0.50 -9.16 -2.27
C VAL A 12 0.23 -7.69 -2.57
N ILE A 13 0.64 -7.22 -3.74
CA ILE A 13 0.43 -5.84 -4.18
C ILE A 13 -0.87 -5.71 -4.98
N ASP A 14 -1.23 -6.73 -5.77
CA ASP A 14 -2.46 -6.71 -6.57
C ASP A 14 -2.93 -8.13 -6.92
N ILE A 15 -4.22 -8.27 -7.23
CA ILE A 15 -4.86 -9.52 -7.64
C ILE A 15 -5.81 -9.20 -8.81
N ARG A 16 -5.57 -9.81 -9.96
CA ARG A 16 -6.39 -9.58 -11.17
C ARG A 16 -6.58 -10.85 -11.98
N GLU A 17 -7.61 -10.85 -12.81
CA GLU A 17 -7.82 -11.93 -13.79
C GLU A 17 -6.83 -11.86 -14.95
N VAL A 18 -6.49 -10.62 -15.36
CA VAL A 18 -5.62 -10.31 -16.50
C VAL A 18 -4.54 -9.33 -16.06
N ALA A 19 -3.33 -9.48 -16.60
CA ALA A 19 -2.22 -8.57 -16.37
C ALA A 19 -1.60 -8.16 -17.71
N GLU A 20 -1.54 -6.85 -18.01
CA GLU A 20 -1.11 -6.32 -19.31
C GLU A 20 0.33 -5.73 -19.24
N PHE A 21 1.11 -5.87 -20.33
CA PHE A 21 2.44 -5.25 -20.51
C PHE A 21 2.33 -4.02 -21.40
N VAL A 22 3.00 -2.92 -21.06
CA VAL A 22 3.03 -1.71 -21.89
C VAL A 22 4.46 -1.21 -22.06
N GLU A 23 5.05 -1.42 -23.23
CA GLU A 23 6.35 -0.84 -23.57
C GLU A 23 6.12 0.46 -24.36
N ASN A 24 6.67 1.59 -23.88
CA ASN A 24 6.56 2.90 -24.54
C ASN A 24 5.11 3.33 -24.87
N GLY A 25 4.14 2.96 -24.03
CA GLY A 25 2.71 3.27 -24.25
C GLY A 25 1.99 2.33 -25.22
N ILE A 26 2.66 1.29 -25.72
CA ILE A 26 2.10 0.27 -26.62
C ILE A 26 1.95 -1.04 -25.84
N SER A 27 0.78 -1.68 -25.95
CA SER A 27 0.58 -3.00 -25.37
C SER A 27 1.43 -4.03 -26.11
N VAL A 28 2.40 -4.62 -25.42
CA VAL A 28 3.32 -5.62 -25.98
C VAL A 28 3.19 -6.90 -25.16
N GLY A 29 2.05 -7.57 -25.23
CA GLY A 29 1.84 -8.95 -24.72
C GLY A 29 2.35 -9.26 -23.30
N ASP A 30 1.41 -9.33 -22.35
CA ASP A 30 1.46 -9.88 -20.98
C ASP A 30 2.55 -9.41 -19.97
N CYS A 31 2.05 -8.56 -19.04
CA CYS A 31 2.50 -8.14 -17.70
C CYS A 31 3.72 -7.21 -17.44
N ILE A 32 3.53 -5.88 -17.30
CA ILE A 32 4.44 -5.01 -16.52
C ILE A 32 3.87 -4.75 -15.13
N TYR A 33 4.64 -5.12 -14.11
CA TYR A 33 4.80 -4.24 -12.95
C TYR A 33 6.27 -3.85 -12.93
N ALA A 34 6.55 -2.56 -13.13
CA ALA A 34 7.90 -2.05 -13.34
C ALA A 34 8.66 -2.04 -12.02
N GLY A 35 9.37 -3.13 -11.75
CA GLY A 35 10.33 -3.21 -10.66
C GLY A 35 10.91 -4.61 -10.55
N ASP A 36 12.24 -4.70 -10.49
CA ASP A 36 12.99 -5.96 -10.23
C ASP A 36 12.59 -6.64 -8.90
N TYR A 37 11.79 -5.96 -8.09
CA TYR A 37 11.26 -6.39 -6.81
C TYR A 37 9.85 -7.01 -6.89
N ILE A 38 9.30 -7.26 -8.09
CA ILE A 38 7.94 -7.78 -8.26
C ILE A 38 7.97 -9.15 -8.94
N GLU A 39 7.19 -10.09 -8.42
CA GLU A 39 6.96 -11.42 -8.96
C GLU A 39 5.48 -11.61 -9.29
N LEU A 40 5.22 -12.23 -10.44
CA LEU A 40 3.88 -12.62 -10.88
C LEU A 40 3.68 -14.12 -10.63
N HIS A 41 2.59 -14.46 -9.95
CA HIS A 41 2.22 -15.84 -9.67
C HIS A 41 0.86 -16.16 -10.27
N ASP A 42 0.80 -17.29 -10.97
CA ASP A 42 -0.45 -17.89 -11.44
C ASP A 42 -1.05 -18.77 -10.35
N VAL A 43 -2.25 -18.41 -9.89
CA VAL A 43 -2.95 -19.12 -8.82
C VAL A 43 -4.32 -19.57 -9.31
N ALA A 44 -4.71 -20.79 -8.98
CA ALA A 44 -5.99 -21.36 -9.41
C ALA A 44 -7.19 -20.61 -8.81
N ASP A 45 -7.11 -20.28 -7.52
CA ASP A 45 -8.19 -19.60 -6.79
C ASP A 45 -7.62 -18.70 -5.67
N ILE A 46 -8.41 -17.71 -5.24
CA ILE A 46 -8.06 -16.75 -4.18
C ILE A 46 -8.95 -17.01 -2.97
N PRO A 47 -8.38 -17.45 -1.82
CA PRO A 47 -9.16 -17.69 -0.61
C PRO A 47 -9.93 -16.44 -0.15
N THR A 48 -11.10 -16.67 0.44
CA THR A 48 -11.92 -15.59 1.00
C THR A 48 -11.14 -14.81 2.08
N GLY A 49 -11.07 -13.49 1.93
CA GLY A 49 -10.39 -12.61 2.88
C GLY A 49 -8.98 -12.18 2.49
N VAL A 50 -8.37 -12.82 1.48
CA VAL A 50 -7.10 -12.37 0.90
C VAL A 50 -7.32 -11.00 0.25
N LYS A 51 -6.53 -10.02 0.68
CA LYS A 51 -6.59 -8.65 0.15
C LYS A 51 -5.18 -8.12 -0.09
N PRO A 52 -4.98 -7.30 -1.13
CA PRO A 52 -3.73 -6.58 -1.32
C PRO A 52 -3.30 -5.86 -0.05
N GLN A 53 -1.99 -5.79 0.18
CA GLN A 53 -1.32 -5.21 1.34
C GLN A 53 -1.57 -5.93 2.67
N LYS A 54 -2.73 -6.55 2.88
CA LYS A 54 -3.10 -7.30 4.10
C LYS A 54 -2.55 -8.72 4.09
N SER A 55 -2.29 -9.27 2.91
CA SER A 55 -1.85 -10.65 2.74
C SER A 55 -0.50 -10.71 2.05
N CYS A 56 0.22 -11.79 2.31
CA CYS A 56 1.43 -12.21 1.64
C CYS A 56 1.20 -13.52 0.88
N TYR A 57 2.07 -13.84 -0.07
CA TYR A 57 2.01 -15.09 -0.84
C TYR A 57 3.41 -15.64 -1.13
N LYS A 58 3.56 -16.95 -0.95
CA LYS A 58 4.71 -17.72 -1.45
C LYS A 58 4.22 -19.02 -2.08
N THR A 59 4.91 -19.50 -3.11
CA THR A 59 4.53 -20.74 -3.82
C THR A 59 4.53 -21.97 -2.93
N ASP A 60 5.44 -22.05 -1.95
CA ASP A 60 5.60 -23.19 -1.03
C ASP A 60 4.69 -23.12 0.20
N VAL A 61 4.24 -21.92 0.60
CA VAL A 61 3.42 -21.70 1.80
C VAL A 61 1.94 -21.41 1.48
N GLY A 62 1.67 -20.84 0.30
CA GLY A 62 0.36 -20.27 -0.04
C GLY A 62 0.18 -18.85 0.51
N PHE A 63 -1.08 -18.44 0.68
CA PHE A 63 -1.42 -17.13 1.26
C PHE A 63 -1.32 -17.14 2.79
N TYR A 64 -0.79 -16.05 3.35
CA TYR A 64 -0.69 -15.83 4.79
C TYR A 64 -0.82 -14.34 5.13
N ASP A 65 -0.97 -14.00 6.42
CA ASP A 65 -1.18 -12.61 6.84
C ASP A 65 0.10 -11.77 6.77
N ASN A 66 -0.03 -10.52 6.32
CA ASN A 66 1.04 -9.54 6.41
C ASN A 66 1.06 -8.92 7.82
N LEU A 67 1.98 -9.38 8.67
CA LEU A 67 2.15 -8.87 10.04
C LEU A 67 2.57 -7.38 10.11
N ASN A 68 3.10 -6.83 9.02
CA ASN A 68 3.48 -5.43 8.91
C ASN A 68 2.36 -4.55 8.35
N TYR A 69 1.17 -5.10 8.11
CA TYR A 69 0.06 -4.34 7.60
C TYR A 69 -0.40 -3.31 8.63
N VAL A 70 -0.33 -2.03 8.24
CA VAL A 70 -0.93 -0.93 8.98
C VAL A 70 -2.17 -0.48 8.19
N PRO A 71 -3.37 -0.47 8.81
CA PRO A 71 -4.54 0.05 8.14
C PRO A 71 -4.35 1.53 7.81
N PRO A 72 -4.82 2.00 6.64
CA PRO A 72 -4.80 3.42 6.33
C PRO A 72 -5.55 4.18 7.43
N GLU A 73 -5.01 5.32 7.84
CA GLU A 73 -5.69 6.18 8.81
C GLU A 73 -7.02 6.64 8.22
N SER A 74 -8.08 6.58 9.02
CA SER A 74 -9.37 7.14 8.61
C SER A 74 -9.24 8.64 8.35
N GLU A 75 -9.96 9.16 7.36
CA GLU A 75 -9.98 10.60 7.03
C GLU A 75 -10.29 11.49 8.25
N GLU A 76 -11.11 11.00 9.16
CA GLU A 76 -11.45 11.68 10.43
C GLU A 76 -10.21 11.86 11.31
N ILE A 77 -9.38 10.83 11.47
CA ILE A 77 -8.11 10.90 12.23
C ILE A 77 -7.13 11.86 11.55
N ILE A 78 -7.03 11.83 10.21
CA ILE A 78 -6.15 12.74 9.47
C ILE A 78 -6.56 14.19 9.70
N THR A 79 -7.87 14.46 9.62
CA THR A 79 -8.44 15.80 9.85
C THR A 79 -8.23 16.26 11.30
N LEU A 80 -8.42 15.37 12.27
CA LEU A 80 -8.17 15.67 13.69
C LEU A 80 -6.70 16.01 13.94
N LYS A 81 -5.76 15.26 13.36
CA LYS A 81 -4.32 15.55 13.48
C LYS A 81 -3.94 16.90 12.88
N GLN A 82 -4.48 17.23 11.70
CA GLN A 82 -4.28 18.54 11.08
C GLN A 82 -4.79 19.66 12.00
N ARG A 83 -5.98 19.49 12.57
CA ARG A 83 -6.57 20.47 13.49
C ARG A 83 -5.76 20.65 14.77
N VAL A 84 -5.18 19.57 15.30
CA VAL A 84 -4.26 19.64 16.45
C VAL A 84 -3.00 20.43 16.08
N ALA A 85 -2.38 20.13 14.93
CA ALA A 85 -1.20 20.85 14.46
C ALA A 85 -1.48 22.36 14.26
N ASP A 86 -2.65 22.71 13.72
CA ASP A 86 -3.07 24.11 13.55
C ASP A 86 -3.22 24.82 14.91
N LEU A 87 -3.78 24.14 15.91
CA LEU A 87 -3.92 24.67 17.26
C LEU A 87 -2.57 24.84 17.96
N GLU A 88 -1.66 23.88 17.82
CA GLU A 88 -0.29 23.97 18.34
C GLU A 88 0.46 25.17 17.72
N LEU A 89 0.28 25.40 16.42
CA LEU A 89 0.85 26.54 15.73
C LEU A 89 0.29 27.87 16.27
N GLN A 90 -1.04 27.96 16.46
CA GLN A 90 -1.68 29.15 17.05
C GLN A 90 -1.18 29.43 18.47
N ILE A 91 -1.05 28.39 19.30
CA ILE A 91 -0.52 28.53 20.66
C ILE A 91 0.93 29.06 20.62
N SER A 92 1.78 28.50 19.76
CA SER A 92 3.16 28.96 19.60
C SER A 92 3.25 30.43 19.16
N GLN A 93 2.38 30.86 18.25
CA GLN A 93 2.27 32.25 17.81
C GLN A 93 1.82 33.19 18.94
N LEU A 94 0.89 32.76 19.78
CA LEU A 94 0.44 33.56 20.93
C LEU A 94 1.54 33.69 21.99
N LEU A 95 2.27 32.60 22.27
CA LEU A 95 3.38 32.62 23.23
C LEU A 95 4.54 33.50 22.76
N THR A 96 4.81 33.56 21.45
CA THR A 96 5.84 34.43 20.89
C THR A 96 5.43 35.92 20.87
N GLN A 97 4.14 36.23 20.75
CA GLN A 97 3.64 37.60 20.84
C GLN A 97 3.50 38.12 22.30
N GLY A 98 3.29 37.24 23.27
CA GLY A 98 3.16 37.61 24.69
C GLY A 98 4.47 37.78 25.46
N GLY A 99 5.63 37.50 24.84
CA GLY A 99 6.95 37.48 25.49
C GLY A 99 7.80 38.75 25.34
N THR A 100 7.29 39.80 24.69
CA THR A 100 8.01 41.08 24.52
C THR A 100 7.35 42.19 25.34
N THR A 101 7.62 42.23 26.64
CA THR A 101 7.51 43.43 27.50
C THR A 101 8.53 43.35 28.61
#